data_AF-A0A3B9VU39-F1
#
_entry.id   AF-A0A3B9VU39-F1
#
_cell.length_a   1.000
_cell.length_b   1.000
_cell.length_c   1.000
_cell.angle_alpha   90.00
_cell.angle_beta   90.00
_cell.angle_gamma   90.00
#
_symmetry.space_group_name_H-M   'P 1'
#
loop_
_entity.id
_entity.type
_entity.pdbx_description
1 polymer ?
#
loop_
_entity_poly.entity_id
_entity_poly.type
_entity_poly.pdbx_seq_one_letter_code
_entity_poly.pdbx_strand_id
1 'polypeptide(L)'
;AAQSMGANNFQIVTKVLLPEAKPSLILNAAIATTTILGYSAMSGFVGGGGLGTISINYGFYRYQSDVMLVTVLLLVVIVQVFQEIGFRIATKGDKRSR
;
A
#
# COMPACT_ATOMS: atom_id res chain seq x y z
N ALA A 1 -8.81 -25.47 18.45
CA ALA A 1 -7.54 -26.20 18.72
C ALA A 1 -6.77 -25.60 19.89
N ALA A 2 -6.29 -24.34 19.83
CA ALA A 2 -5.49 -23.75 20.92
C ALA A 2 -6.23 -23.64 22.28
N GLN A 3 -7.53 -23.31 22.30
CA GLN A 3 -8.33 -23.35 23.53
C GLN A 3 -8.48 -24.77 24.10
N SER A 4 -8.60 -25.78 23.24
CA SER A 4 -8.70 -27.19 23.65
C SER A 4 -7.39 -27.75 24.21
N MET A 5 -6.26 -27.06 23.97
CA MET A 5 -4.95 -27.38 24.56
C MET A 5 -4.69 -26.65 25.90
N GLY A 6 -5.68 -25.94 26.45
CA GLY A 6 -5.56 -25.23 27.72
C GLY A 6 -4.80 -23.89 27.66
N ALA A 7 -4.62 -23.32 26.47
CA ALA A 7 -3.90 -22.05 26.31
C ALA A 7 -4.76 -20.86 26.79
N ASN A 8 -4.17 -19.98 27.60
CA ASN A 8 -4.80 -18.73 28.05
C ASN A 8 -5.08 -17.80 26.85
N ASN A 9 -6.16 -17.01 26.87
CA ASN A 9 -6.56 -16.13 25.76
C ASN A 9 -5.41 -15.25 25.24
N PHE A 10 -4.55 -14.75 26.14
CA PHE A 10 -3.39 -13.95 25.77
C PHE A 10 -2.32 -14.76 25.01
N GLN A 11 -2.14 -16.05 25.33
CA GLN A 11 -1.25 -16.96 24.62
C GLN A 11 -1.80 -17.28 23.23
N ILE A 12 -3.13 -17.39 23.08
CA ILE A 12 -3.77 -17.63 21.78
C ILE A 12 -3.54 -16.44 20.84
N VAL A 13 -3.79 -15.22 21.34
CA VAL A 13 -3.60 -13.99 20.55
C VAL A 13 -2.14 -13.81 20.14
N THR A 14 -1.19 -13.96 21.08
CA THR A 14 0.23 -13.67 20.83
C THR A 14 0.99 -14.79 20.14
N LYS A 15 0.71 -16.06 20.44
CA LYS A 15 1.47 -17.20 19.90
C LYS A 15 0.81 -17.87 18.70
N VAL A 16 -0.48 -17.66 18.45
CA VAL A 16 -1.20 -18.30 17.34
C VAL A 16 -1.68 -17.25 16.35
N LEU A 17 -2.59 -16.35 16.77
CA LEU A 17 -3.22 -15.41 15.85
C LEU A 17 -2.25 -14.37 15.28
N LEU A 18 -1.36 -13.79 16.10
CA LEU A 18 -0.38 -12.82 15.64
C LEU A 18 0.59 -13.38 14.59
N PRO A 19 1.30 -14.50 14.83
CA PRO A 19 2.17 -15.08 13.82
C PRO A 19 1.42 -15.60 12.58
N GLU A 20 0.19 -16.06 12.72
CA GLU A 20 -0.66 -16.48 11.59
C GLU A 20 -1.14 -15.29 10.74
N ALA A 21 -1.40 -14.13 11.36
CA ALA A 21 -1.85 -12.93 10.68
C ALA A 21 -0.72 -12.03 10.15
N LYS A 22 0.54 -12.25 10.54
CA LYS A 22 1.72 -11.46 10.11
C LYS A 22 1.78 -11.17 8.60
N PRO A 23 1.71 -12.17 7.70
CA PRO A 23 1.79 -11.91 6.26
C PRO A 23 0.60 -11.07 5.77
N SER A 24 -0.61 -11.36 6.27
CA SER A 24 -1.82 -10.60 5.96
C SER A 24 -1.74 -9.15 6.44
N LEU A 25 -1.18 -8.90 7.63
CA LEU A 25 -1.01 -7.55 8.17
C LEU A 25 -0.02 -6.72 7.36
N ILE A 26 1.10 -7.31 6.94
CA ILE A 26 2.10 -6.62 6.11
C ILE A 26 1.52 -6.28 4.74
N LEU A 27 0.77 -7.21 4.12
CA LEU A 27 0.09 -6.96 2.85
C LEU A 27 -0.94 -5.84 2.97
N ASN A 28 -1.79 -5.89 3.99
CA ASN A 28 -2.79 -4.85 4.22
C ASN A 28 -2.17 -3.50 4.56
N ALA A 29 -1.04 -3.47 5.25
CA ALA A 29 -0.29 -2.24 5.48
C ALA A 29 0.23 -1.64 4.16
N ALA A 30 0.78 -2.45 3.26
CA ALA A 30 1.22 -1.99 1.94
C ALA A 30 0.06 -1.43 1.10
N ILE A 31 -1.10 -2.08 1.15
CA ILE A 31 -2.33 -1.60 0.50
C ILE A 31 -2.76 -0.27 1.11
N ALA A 32 -2.81 -0.16 2.45
CA ALA A 32 -3.18 1.08 3.13
C ALA A 32 -2.26 2.25 2.78
N THR A 33 -0.94 2.03 2.74
CA THR A 33 0.03 3.04 2.30
C THR A 33 -0.24 3.49 0.87
N THR A 34 -0.55 2.54 -0.03
CA THR A 34 -0.88 2.84 -1.43
C THR A 34 -2.16 3.67 -1.54
N THR A 35 -3.18 3.35 -0.73
CA THR A 35 -4.43 4.12 -0.68
C THR A 35 -4.19 5.55 -0.20
N ILE A 36 -3.33 5.74 0.82
CA ILE A 36 -2.94 7.08 1.30
C ILE A 36 -2.20 7.86 0.22
N LEU A 37 -1.30 7.22 -0.54
CA LEU A 37 -0.64 7.84 -1.69
C LEU A 37 -1.66 8.27 -2.76
N GLY A 38 -2.69 7.46 -3.02
CA GLY A 38 -3.80 7.80 -3.90
C GLY A 38 -4.59 9.03 -3.41
N TYR A 39 -4.88 9.12 -2.11
CA TYR A 39 -5.52 10.31 -1.54
C TYR A 39 -4.62 11.55 -1.61
N SER A 40 -3.29 11.40 -1.47
CA SER A 40 -2.33 12.49 -1.69
C SER A 40 -2.32 12.94 -3.15
N ALA A 41 -2.48 12.02 -4.11
CA ALA A 41 -2.62 12.38 -5.52
C ALA A 41 -3.90 13.20 -5.76
N MET A 42 -5.03 12.80 -5.16
CA MET A 42 -6.30 13.53 -5.26
C MET A 42 -6.26 14.89 -4.55
N SER A 43 -5.53 15.03 -3.44
CA SER A 43 -5.25 16.31 -2.76
C SER A 43 -4.62 17.34 -3.70
N GLY A 44 -3.80 16.89 -4.65
CA GLY A 44 -3.23 17.75 -5.69
C GLY A 44 -4.28 18.48 -6.54
N PHE A 45 -5.46 17.88 -6.73
CA PHE A 45 -6.59 18.49 -7.46
C PHE A 45 -7.35 19.53 -6.66
N VAL A 46 -7.45 19.32 -5.35
CA VAL A 46 -8.15 20.23 -4.44
C VAL A 46 -7.26 21.43 -4.04
N GLY A 47 -6.04 21.53 -4.59
CA GLY A 47 -5.10 22.62 -4.30
C GLY A 47 -4.35 22.48 -2.98
N GLY A 48 -4.46 21.34 -2.30
CA GLY A 48 -3.79 21.05 -1.02
C GLY A 48 -2.31 20.69 -1.13
N GLY A 49 -1.78 20.57 -2.35
CA GLY A 49 -0.46 20.01 -2.59
C GLY A 49 -0.44 18.48 -2.46
N GLY A 50 0.38 17.82 -3.29
CA GLY A 50 0.50 16.36 -3.30
C GLY A 50 1.11 15.81 -4.58
N LEU A 51 1.21 14.48 -4.68
CA LEU A 51 1.80 13.81 -5.86
C LEU A 51 1.07 14.15 -7.18
N GLY A 52 -0.23 14.48 -7.11
CA GLY A 52 -1.03 14.87 -8.28
C GLY A 52 -0.90 16.34 -8.68
N THR A 53 -0.22 17.19 -7.88
CA THR A 53 -0.04 18.61 -8.18
C THR A 53 0.78 18.84 -9.46
N ILE A 54 1.72 17.95 -9.76
CA ILE A 54 2.55 18.01 -10.97
C ILE A 54 1.68 17.74 -12.21
N SER A 55 0.82 16.72 -12.16
CA SER A 55 -0.08 16.36 -13.27
C SER A 55 -1.07 17.48 -13.60
N ILE A 56 -1.52 18.22 -12.59
CA ILE A 56 -2.51 19.28 -12.75
C ILE A 56 -1.88 20.57 -13.23
N ASN A 57 -0.77 20.99 -12.62
CA ASN A 57 -0.08 22.22 -13.02
C ASN A 57 0.52 22.14 -14.43
N TYR A 58 1.06 20.99 -14.83
CA TYR A 58 1.72 20.85 -16.13
C TYR A 58 0.83 20.21 -17.22
N GLY A 59 -0.14 19.36 -16.87
CA GLY A 59 -1.01 18.68 -17.83
C GLY A 59 -2.34 19.39 -18.09
N PHE A 60 -3.06 19.80 -17.03
CA PHE A 60 -4.42 20.34 -17.17
C PHE A 60 -4.43 21.81 -17.61
N TYR A 61 -3.58 22.66 -17.03
CA TYR A 61 -3.56 24.10 -17.34
C TYR A 61 -3.04 24.46 -18.73
N ARG A 62 -2.27 23.58 -19.37
CA ARG A 62 -1.73 23.79 -20.73
C ARG A 62 -2.48 23.04 -21.83
N TYR A 63 -3.55 22.29 -21.50
CA TYR A 63 -4.31 21.46 -22.47
C TYR A 63 -3.45 20.48 -23.29
N GLN A 64 -2.23 20.14 -22.83
CA GLN A 64 -1.39 19.14 -23.48
C GLN A 64 -1.72 17.75 -22.91
N SER A 65 -2.68 17.08 -23.55
CA SER A 65 -3.12 15.73 -23.17
C SER A 65 -1.97 14.72 -23.07
N ASP A 66 -0.91 14.88 -23.89
CA ASP A 66 0.29 14.06 -23.84
C ASP A 66 1.00 14.13 -22.48
N VAL A 67 1.15 15.33 -21.92
CA VAL A 67 1.82 15.55 -20.63
C VAL A 67 0.97 15.03 -19.47
N MET A 68 -0.35 15.15 -19.57
CA MET A 68 -1.27 14.55 -18.60
C MET A 68 -1.14 13.02 -18.59
N LEU A 69 -1.07 12.39 -19.76
CA LEU A 69 -0.95 10.92 -19.89
C LEU A 69 0.39 10.42 -19.33
N VAL A 70 1.49 11.12 -19.63
CA VAL A 70 2.83 10.80 -19.10
C VAL A 70 2.87 10.90 -17.58
N THR A 71 2.27 11.93 -16.99
CA THR A 71 2.28 12.11 -15.53
C THR A 71 1.41 11.08 -14.80
N VAL A 72 0.25 10.69 -15.36
CA VAL A 72 -0.55 9.57 -14.83
C VAL A 72 0.23 8.25 -14.91
N LEU A 73 0.87 7.96 -16.04
CA LEU A 73 1.73 6.78 -16.18
C LEU A 73 2.85 6.75 -15.14
N LEU A 74 3.50 7.89 -14.91
CA LEU A 74 4.57 8.02 -13.91
C LEU A 74 4.04 7.71 -12.50
N LEU A 75 2.87 8.25 -12.12
CA LEU A 75 2.23 7.94 -10.83
C LEU A 75 1.89 6.45 -10.70
N VAL A 76 1.35 5.84 -11.76
CA VAL A 76 1.04 4.39 -11.77
C VAL A 76 2.30 3.57 -11.58
N VAL A 77 3.41 3.92 -12.24
CA VAL A 77 4.70 3.25 -12.10
C VAL A 77 5.23 3.38 -10.67
N ILE A 78 5.16 4.57 -10.05
CA ILE A 78 5.57 4.74 -8.65
C ILE A 78 4.73 3.84 -7.75
N VAL A 79 3.41 3.88 -7.88
CA VAL A 79 2.51 3.05 -7.08
C VAL A 79 2.82 1.56 -7.25
N GLN A 80 3.05 1.10 -8.49
CA GLN A 80 3.43 -0.28 -8.76
C GLN A 80 4.74 -0.67 -8.07
N VAL A 81 5.77 0.19 -8.11
CA VAL A 81 7.05 -0.08 -7.43
C VAL A 81 6.85 -0.24 -5.93
N PHE A 82 6.09 0.66 -5.29
CA PHE A 82 5.78 0.56 -3.86
C PHE A 82 4.99 -0.71 -3.52
N GLN A 83 4.02 -1.06 -4.37
CA GLN A 83 3.17 -2.23 -4.16
C GLN A 83 3.94 -3.54 -4.37
N GLU A 84 4.84 -3.60 -5.35
CA GLU A 84 5.72 -4.74 -5.59
C GLU A 84 6.71 -4.93 -4.44
N ILE A 85 7.29 -3.83 -3.93
CA ILE A 85 8.16 -3.87 -2.74
C ILE A 85 7.37 -4.38 -1.53
N GLY A 86 6.18 -3.84 -1.28
CA GLY A 86 5.31 -4.26 -0.18
C GLY A 86 4.90 -5.73 -0.28
N PHE A 87 4.55 -6.18 -1.49
CA PHE A 87 4.23 -7.57 -1.76
C PHE A 87 5.45 -8.47 -1.53
N ARG A 88 6.62 -8.15 -2.10
CA ARG A 88 7.86 -8.91 -1.91
C ARG A 88 8.27 -9.00 -0.43
N ILE A 89 8.09 -7.94 0.35
CA ILE A 89 8.34 -7.95 1.81
C ILE A 89 7.33 -8.84 2.52
N ALA A 90 6.04 -8.76 2.17
CA ALA A 90 5.00 -9.63 2.72
C ALA A 90 5.30 -11.11 2.43
N THR A 91 5.71 -11.45 1.19
CA THR A 91 6.03 -12.82 0.80
C THR A 91 7.35 -13.31 1.39
N LYS A 92 8.37 -12.45 1.55
CA LYS A 92 9.63 -12.81 2.23
C LYS A 92 9.47 -12.97 3.74
N GLY A 93 8.57 -12.22 4.35
CA GLY A 93 8.20 -12.37 5.77
C GLY A 93 7.49 -13.70 6.06
N ASP A 94 6.92 -14.30 5.02
CA ASP A 94 6.33 -15.63 5.07
C ASP A 94 7.43 -16.70 4.99
N LYS A 95 8.14 -16.91 6.11
CA LYS A 95 8.93 -18.14 6.36
C LYS A 95 8.01 -19.37 6.51
N ARG A 96 7.00 -19.51 5.67
CA ARG A 96 6.10 -20.68 5.56
C ARG A 96 6.45 -21.58 4.37
N SER A 97 7.50 -21.27 3.61
CA SER A 97 8.05 -22.19 2.62
C SER A 97 9.45 -22.69 3.01
N ARG A 98 9.53 -23.33 4.19
CA ARG A 98 10.39 -24.51 4.39
C ARG A 98 9.94 -25.32 5.59
#